data_AF-A0A3D5DV66-F1
#
_entry.id   AF-A0A3D5DV66-F1
#
_cell.length_a   1.000
_cell.length_b   1.000
_cell.length_c   1.000
_cell.angle_alpha   90.00
_cell.angle_beta   90.00
_cell.angle_gamma   90.00
#
_symmetry.space_group_name_H-M   'P 1'
#
loop_
_entity.id
_entity.type
_entity.pdbx_description
1 polymer ?
#
loop_
_entity_poly.entity_id
_entity_poly.type
_entity_poly.pdbx_seq_one_letter_code
_entity_poly.pdbx_strand_id
1 'polypeptide(L)'
;MQTPTLTGPPHVPLRHGRWPVHKTPRWLFAVLAVALAGAVVVGLAHHPSQAQRAADMNGFLHDMTADVGSCAAGVGESLTSLHRAGALSSSDLTTAIHEASYGATNCMPANNELLADLTQYQVSESLASYHLDRVVQGLVTWAFPDAMHVQADVAATLGAHGPARVAALAKLQVDLRRLDGQRAYVDKIMQTAVGGTSATAKLPVLPG
;
A
#
# COMPACT_ATOMS: atom_id res chain seq x y z
N MET A 1 48.82 -98.69 -26.37
CA MET A 1 49.13 -97.28 -26.67
C MET A 1 48.08 -96.42 -25.98
N GLN A 2 48.50 -95.55 -25.05
CA GLN A 2 47.65 -94.56 -24.39
C GLN A 2 47.64 -93.29 -25.26
N THR A 3 46.49 -92.65 -25.42
CA THR A 3 46.38 -91.31 -26.03
C THR A 3 45.30 -90.51 -25.30
N PRO A 4 45.53 -89.22 -24.98
CA PRO A 4 44.98 -88.56 -23.79
C PRO A 4 43.66 -87.82 -24.03
N THR A 5 42.94 -87.63 -22.92
CA THR A 5 41.70 -86.87 -22.76
C THR A 5 41.90 -85.38 -23.13
N LEU A 6 41.09 -84.86 -24.05
CA LEU A 6 41.05 -83.46 -24.44
C LEU A 6 40.28 -82.65 -23.38
N THR A 7 40.94 -81.76 -22.65
CA THR A 7 40.33 -80.81 -21.72
C THR A 7 39.84 -79.55 -22.45
N GLY A 8 38.52 -79.34 -22.46
CA GLY A 8 37.93 -78.08 -22.93
C GLY A 8 38.16 -76.90 -21.96
N PRO A 9 38.16 -75.65 -22.43
CA PRO A 9 38.43 -74.47 -21.60
C PRO A 9 37.29 -74.16 -20.62
N PRO A 10 37.57 -73.55 -19.45
CA PRO A 10 36.58 -73.34 -18.40
C PRO A 10 35.54 -72.26 -18.78
N HIS A 11 34.27 -72.59 -18.56
CA HIS A 11 33.15 -71.64 -18.64
C HIS A 11 33.22 -70.64 -17.48
N VAL A 12 33.30 -69.34 -17.79
CA VAL A 12 33.17 -68.25 -16.80
C VAL A 12 31.81 -67.58 -17.01
N PRO A 13 30.85 -67.70 -16.08
CA PRO A 13 29.57 -67.03 -16.22
C PRO A 13 29.70 -65.53 -15.91
N LEU A 14 29.38 -64.68 -16.90
CA LEU A 14 29.20 -63.25 -16.70
C LEU A 14 27.90 -63.01 -15.91
N ARG A 15 28.01 -62.54 -14.67
CA ARG A 15 26.85 -62.12 -13.88
C ARG A 15 26.36 -60.75 -14.37
N HIS A 16 25.14 -60.70 -14.89
CA HIS A 16 24.42 -59.45 -15.11
C HIS A 16 24.00 -58.85 -13.76
N GLY A 17 24.72 -57.84 -13.29
CA GLY A 17 24.29 -57.01 -12.16
C GLY A 17 23.15 -56.09 -12.59
N ARG A 18 21.90 -56.45 -12.26
CA ARG A 18 20.80 -55.48 -12.25
C ARG A 18 20.96 -54.59 -11.02
N TRP A 19 20.84 -53.28 -11.21
CA TRP A 19 20.84 -52.31 -10.12
C TRP A 19 19.79 -52.68 -9.07
N PRO A 20 20.13 -52.66 -7.76
CA PRO A 20 19.15 -52.96 -6.73
C PRO A 20 18.09 -51.87 -6.73
N VAL A 21 16.91 -52.20 -7.23
CA VAL A 21 15.71 -51.36 -7.02
C VAL A 21 15.34 -51.57 -5.55
N HIS A 22 15.85 -50.71 -4.68
CA HIS A 22 15.44 -50.70 -3.28
C HIS A 22 13.93 -50.45 -3.24
N LYS A 23 13.16 -51.43 -2.77
CA LYS A 23 11.73 -51.25 -2.51
C LYS A 23 11.59 -50.12 -1.51
N THR A 24 11.08 -48.97 -1.95
CA THR A 24 10.79 -47.84 -1.08
C THR A 24 9.85 -48.35 0.02
N PRO A 25 10.31 -48.43 1.28
CA PRO A 25 9.53 -49.07 2.31
C PRO A 25 8.29 -48.22 2.60
N ARG A 26 7.13 -48.88 2.73
CA ARG A 26 5.81 -48.20 2.80
C ARG A 26 5.70 -47.15 3.91
N TRP A 27 6.51 -47.25 4.97
CA TRP A 27 6.57 -46.26 6.05
C TRP A 27 7.06 -44.88 5.60
N LEU A 28 7.88 -44.79 4.54
CA LEU A 28 8.33 -43.50 3.99
C LEU A 28 7.16 -42.70 3.40
N PHE A 29 6.19 -43.36 2.78
CA PHE A 29 4.98 -42.69 2.31
C PHE A 29 4.12 -42.18 3.46
N ALA A 30 4.06 -42.93 4.57
CA ALA A 30 3.37 -42.48 5.77
C ALA A 30 4.05 -41.25 6.40
N VAL A 31 5.39 -41.25 6.50
CA VAL A 31 6.15 -40.09 6.97
C VAL A 31 5.97 -38.88 6.07
N LEU A 32 6.03 -39.06 4.74
CA LEU A 32 5.79 -37.98 3.78
C LEU A 32 4.36 -37.43 3.89
N ALA A 33 3.36 -38.30 4.04
CA ALA A 33 1.97 -37.89 4.22
C ALA A 33 1.77 -37.11 5.52
N VAL A 34 2.39 -37.53 6.62
CA VAL A 34 2.36 -36.81 7.91
C VAL A 34 3.05 -35.45 7.78
N ALA A 35 4.20 -35.38 7.12
CA ALA A 35 4.90 -34.11 6.88
C ALA A 35 4.07 -33.14 6.03
N LEU A 36 3.43 -33.63 4.96
CA LEU A 36 2.53 -32.83 4.13
C LEU A 36 1.31 -32.36 4.91
N ALA A 37 0.69 -33.23 5.71
CA ALA A 37 -0.44 -32.85 6.56
C ALA A 37 -0.04 -31.78 7.59
N GLY A 38 1.14 -31.93 8.21
CA GLY A 38 1.69 -30.92 9.12
C GLY A 38 1.93 -29.57 8.43
N ALA A 39 2.52 -29.58 7.23
CA ALA A 39 2.72 -28.37 6.44
C ALA A 39 1.40 -27.69 6.04
N VAL A 40 0.37 -28.47 5.68
CA VAL A 40 -0.97 -27.94 5.35
C VAL A 40 -1.64 -27.34 6.58
N VAL A 41 -1.53 -27.97 7.76
CA VAL A 41 -2.09 -27.42 9.00
C VAL A 41 -1.38 -26.13 9.41
N VAL A 42 -0.06 -26.08 9.33
CA VAL A 42 0.71 -24.86 9.61
C VAL A 42 0.40 -23.76 8.58
N GLY A 43 0.28 -24.12 7.30
CA GLY A 43 -0.07 -23.19 6.22
C GLY A 43 -1.50 -22.64 6.33
N LEU A 44 -2.48 -23.47 6.70
CA LEU A 44 -3.85 -23.03 6.97
C LEU A 44 -3.92 -22.15 8.22
N ALA A 45 -3.12 -22.42 9.25
CA ALA A 45 -3.02 -21.56 10.42
C ALA A 45 -2.34 -20.21 10.10
N HIS A 46 -1.48 -20.15 9.08
CA HIS A 46 -0.85 -18.91 8.60
C HIS A 46 -1.68 -18.16 7.56
N HIS A 47 -2.74 -18.75 7.01
CA HIS A 47 -3.62 -18.03 6.11
C HIS A 47 -4.53 -17.10 6.93
N PRO A 48 -4.45 -15.77 6.74
CA PRO A 48 -5.26 -14.84 7.51
C PRO A 48 -6.74 -15.10 7.22
N SER A 49 -7.53 -15.23 8.29
CA SER A 49 -8.98 -15.39 8.15
C SER A 49 -9.62 -14.15 7.51
N GLN A 50 -10.79 -14.30 6.90
CA GLN A 50 -11.52 -13.14 6.33
C GLN A 50 -11.82 -12.09 7.41
N ALA A 51 -12.20 -12.52 8.62
CA ALA A 51 -12.44 -11.63 9.74
C ALA A 51 -11.18 -10.84 10.14
N GLN A 52 -10.01 -11.50 10.14
CA GLN A 52 -8.73 -10.83 10.41
C GLN A 52 -8.39 -9.81 9.32
N ARG A 53 -8.55 -10.16 8.04
CA ARG A 53 -8.32 -9.21 6.94
C ARG A 53 -9.26 -8.00 7.01
N ALA A 54 -10.52 -8.21 7.38
CA ALA A 54 -11.48 -7.12 7.56
C ALA A 54 -11.08 -6.22 8.73
N ALA A 55 -10.65 -6.80 9.85
CA ALA A 55 -10.18 -6.05 11.02
C ALA A 55 -8.91 -5.25 10.71
N ASP A 56 -7.91 -5.88 10.09
CA ASP A 56 -6.67 -5.23 9.70
C ASP A 56 -6.91 -4.11 8.68
N MET A 57 -7.82 -4.32 7.72
CA MET A 57 -8.19 -3.28 6.76
C MET A 57 -8.93 -2.11 7.42
N ASN A 58 -9.81 -2.38 8.39
CA ASN A 58 -10.47 -1.32 9.15
C ASN A 58 -9.46 -0.51 9.97
N GLY A 59 -8.49 -1.17 10.60
CA GLY A 59 -7.37 -0.52 11.31
C GLY A 59 -6.54 0.33 10.35
N PHE A 60 -6.14 -0.24 9.21
CA PHE A 60 -5.42 0.49 8.17
C PHE A 60 -6.15 1.78 7.75
N LEU A 61 -7.45 1.70 7.44
CA LEU A 61 -8.23 2.88 7.03
C LEU A 61 -8.38 3.92 8.16
N HIS A 62 -8.45 3.46 9.40
CA HIS A 62 -8.48 4.33 10.57
C HIS A 62 -7.16 5.12 10.68
N ASP A 63 -6.02 4.42 10.59
CA ASP A 63 -4.69 5.03 10.65
C ASP A 63 -4.50 6.03 9.51
N MET A 64 -4.80 5.62 8.26
CA MET A 64 -4.70 6.52 7.10
C MET A 64 -5.56 7.78 7.26
N THR A 65 -6.75 7.66 7.86
CA THR A 65 -7.65 8.80 8.11
C THR A 65 -7.10 9.71 9.19
N ALA A 66 -6.58 9.14 10.27
CA ALA A 66 -5.98 9.89 11.37
C ALA A 66 -4.74 10.64 10.89
N ASP A 67 -3.84 9.96 10.18
CA ASP A 67 -2.53 10.49 9.84
C ASP A 67 -2.60 11.61 8.80
N VAL A 68 -3.48 11.48 7.81
CA VAL A 68 -3.70 12.52 6.79
C VAL A 68 -4.67 13.62 7.24
N GLY A 69 -5.41 13.37 8.32
CA GLY A 69 -6.61 14.13 8.69
C GLY A 69 -6.37 15.63 8.90
N SER A 70 -5.27 16.00 9.56
CA SER A 70 -4.94 17.41 9.81
C SER A 70 -4.66 18.18 8.51
N CYS A 71 -3.87 17.61 7.60
CA CYS A 71 -3.62 18.22 6.28
C CYS A 71 -4.91 18.29 5.46
N ALA A 72 -5.70 17.21 5.45
CA ALA A 72 -6.99 17.17 4.76
C ALA A 72 -7.97 18.22 5.27
N ALA A 73 -8.13 18.38 6.58
CA ALA A 73 -8.95 19.43 7.15
C ALA A 73 -8.49 20.82 6.69
N GLY A 74 -7.19 21.10 6.79
CA GLY A 74 -6.62 22.38 6.38
C GLY A 74 -6.83 22.70 4.89
N VAL A 75 -6.75 21.71 4.00
CA VAL A 75 -7.02 21.92 2.56
C VAL A 75 -8.50 22.26 2.35
N GLY A 76 -9.40 21.51 2.98
CA GLY A 76 -10.84 21.73 2.87
C GLY A 76 -11.27 23.11 3.38
N GLU A 77 -10.71 23.55 4.51
CA GLU A 77 -10.93 24.87 5.07
C GLU A 77 -10.38 25.97 4.15
N SER A 78 -9.17 25.81 3.63
CA SER A 78 -8.55 26.77 2.71
C SER A 78 -9.37 26.95 1.42
N LEU A 79 -9.83 25.86 0.81
CA LEU A 79 -10.68 25.90 -0.39
C LEU A 79 -12.05 26.52 -0.09
N THR A 80 -12.61 26.26 1.09
CA THR A 80 -13.86 26.90 1.53
C THR A 80 -13.70 28.42 1.67
N SER A 81 -12.59 28.87 2.27
CA SER A 81 -12.25 30.29 2.39
C SER A 81 -12.05 30.94 1.01
N LEU A 82 -11.40 30.25 0.08
CA LEU A 82 -11.27 30.72 -1.31
C LEU A 82 -12.63 30.93 -1.98
N HIS A 83 -13.55 29.99 -1.85
CA HIS A 83 -14.90 30.10 -2.42
C HIS A 83 -15.70 31.26 -1.82
N ARG A 84 -15.43 31.63 -0.56
CA ARG A 84 -16.11 32.73 0.15
C ARG A 84 -15.36 34.05 0.09
N ALA A 85 -14.22 34.12 -0.60
CA ALA A 85 -13.32 35.28 -0.55
C ALA A 85 -13.99 36.63 -0.86
N GLY A 86 -15.00 36.66 -1.74
CA GLY A 86 -15.74 37.89 -2.06
C GLY A 86 -16.67 38.40 -0.96
N ALA A 87 -16.95 37.59 0.06
CA ALA A 87 -17.79 37.92 1.20
C ALA A 87 -16.99 38.12 2.50
N LEU A 88 -15.67 37.88 2.48
CA LEU A 88 -14.81 38.04 3.65
C LEU A 88 -14.50 39.51 3.93
N SER A 89 -14.40 39.86 5.20
CA SER A 89 -13.81 41.13 5.60
C SER A 89 -12.30 41.13 5.34
N SER A 90 -11.66 42.31 5.33
CA SER A 90 -10.20 42.40 5.12
C SER A 90 -9.40 41.66 6.21
N SER A 91 -9.88 41.65 7.45
CA SER A 91 -9.26 40.87 8.53
C SER A 91 -9.40 39.37 8.30
N ASP A 92 -10.59 38.91 7.91
CA ASP A 92 -10.85 37.49 7.66
C ASP A 92 -10.06 36.99 6.45
N LEU A 93 -9.89 37.84 5.43
CA LEU A 93 -9.03 37.54 4.27
C LEU A 93 -7.57 37.36 4.70
N THR A 94 -7.07 38.23 5.58
CA THR A 94 -5.70 38.13 6.10
C THR A 94 -5.51 36.86 6.92
N THR A 95 -6.48 36.52 7.77
CA THR A 95 -6.50 35.25 8.52
C THR A 95 -6.51 34.06 7.59
N ALA A 96 -7.38 34.04 6.57
CA ALA A 96 -7.44 32.95 5.61
C ALA A 96 -6.13 32.74 4.82
N ILE A 97 -5.44 33.83 4.46
CA ILE A 97 -4.11 33.76 3.83
C ILE A 97 -3.08 33.12 4.78
N HIS A 98 -3.10 33.54 6.04
CA HIS A 98 -2.19 33.00 7.06
C HIS A 98 -2.47 31.51 7.33
N GLU A 99 -3.74 31.14 7.50
CA GLU A 99 -4.18 29.76 7.72
C GLU A 99 -3.82 28.86 6.54
N ALA A 100 -4.05 29.29 5.30
CA ALA A 100 -3.65 28.54 4.12
C ALA A 100 -2.11 28.38 4.03
N SER A 101 -1.35 29.43 4.35
CA SER A 101 0.12 29.36 4.36
C SER A 101 0.66 28.44 5.45
N TYR A 102 0.10 28.53 6.67
CA TYR A 102 0.44 27.66 7.79
C TYR A 102 0.02 26.20 7.50
N GLY A 103 -1.17 26.00 6.94
CA GLY A 103 -1.66 24.72 6.47
C GLY A 103 -0.67 24.06 5.52
N ALA A 104 -0.16 24.81 4.53
CA ALA A 104 0.79 24.29 3.55
C ALA A 104 2.03 23.69 4.23
N THR A 105 2.51 24.32 5.30
CA THR A 105 3.63 23.78 6.08
C THR A 105 3.27 22.52 6.86
N ASN A 106 2.05 22.41 7.41
CA ASN A 106 1.57 21.22 8.13
C ASN A 106 1.27 20.02 7.24
N CYS A 107 1.14 20.21 5.94
CA CYS A 107 1.04 19.11 4.99
C CYS A 107 2.40 18.45 4.70
N MET A 108 3.51 18.99 5.22
CA MET A 108 4.84 18.42 5.07
C MET A 108 5.11 17.42 6.20
N PRO A 109 5.60 16.18 5.92
CA PRO A 109 6.03 15.25 6.96
C PRO A 109 7.09 15.84 7.91
N ALA A 110 7.93 16.76 7.42
CA ALA A 110 8.94 17.43 8.25
C ALA A 110 8.34 18.31 9.37
N ASN A 111 7.07 18.73 9.25
CA ASN A 111 6.41 19.64 10.18
C ASN A 111 5.14 19.02 10.81
N ASN A 112 4.86 17.76 10.51
CA ASN A 112 3.68 17.06 11.00
C ASN A 112 4.05 15.63 11.33
N GLU A 113 4.07 15.31 12.63
CA GLU A 113 4.49 14.03 13.16
C GLU A 113 3.65 12.86 12.64
N LEU A 114 2.34 13.05 12.45
CA LEU A 114 1.47 12.00 11.94
C LEU A 114 1.78 11.66 10.48
N LEU A 115 2.06 12.69 9.67
CA LEU A 115 2.53 12.49 8.30
C LEU A 115 3.95 11.90 8.27
N ALA A 116 4.80 12.21 9.25
CA ALA A 116 6.11 11.60 9.39
C ALA A 116 5.98 10.10 9.71
N ASP A 117 5.11 9.74 10.65
CA ASP A 117 4.82 8.35 11.01
C ASP A 117 4.26 7.58 9.81
N LEU A 118 3.40 8.22 9.01
CA LEU A 118 2.88 7.64 7.78
C LEU A 118 4.00 7.25 6.80
N THR A 119 5.11 8.01 6.74
CA THR A 119 6.25 7.65 5.86
C THR A 119 6.95 6.34 6.26
N GLN A 120 6.75 5.90 7.50
CA GLN A 120 7.34 4.68 8.05
C GLN A 120 6.29 3.58 8.26
N TYR A 121 5.04 3.83 7.87
CA TYR A 121 3.92 2.93 8.10
C TYR A 121 4.14 1.60 7.38
N GLN A 122 3.92 0.51 8.11
CA GLN A 122 4.04 -0.85 7.60
C GLN A 122 2.66 -1.50 7.53
N VAL A 123 2.28 -1.92 6.33
CA VAL A 123 1.02 -2.62 6.09
C VAL A 123 1.09 -4.02 6.71
N SER A 124 0.03 -4.42 7.42
CA SER A 124 -0.11 -5.79 7.94
C SER A 124 0.07 -6.84 6.83
N GLU A 125 0.82 -7.90 7.13
CA GLU A 125 1.07 -9.01 6.19
C GLU A 125 -0.22 -9.66 5.68
N SER A 126 -1.30 -9.61 6.47
CA SER A 126 -2.60 -10.16 6.07
C SER A 126 -3.20 -9.47 4.85
N LEU A 127 -2.75 -8.24 4.55
CA LEU A 127 -3.20 -7.37 3.47
C LEU A 127 -2.19 -7.27 2.32
N ALA A 128 -1.08 -8.01 2.35
CA ALA A 128 0.02 -7.87 1.40
C ALA A 128 -0.40 -7.98 -0.08
N SER A 129 -1.45 -8.76 -0.38
CA SER A 129 -1.98 -8.92 -1.75
C SER A 129 -2.71 -7.69 -2.30
N TYR A 130 -2.98 -6.67 -1.48
CA TYR A 130 -3.77 -5.49 -1.87
C TYR A 130 -2.94 -4.27 -2.25
N HIS A 131 -1.60 -4.36 -2.17
CA HIS A 131 -0.69 -3.27 -2.56
C HIS A 131 -0.95 -1.95 -1.82
N LEU A 132 -1.28 -2.03 -0.53
CA LEU A 132 -1.59 -0.86 0.31
C LEU A 132 -0.35 -0.01 0.63
N ASP A 133 0.85 -0.52 0.39
CA ASP A 133 2.09 0.26 0.38
C ASP A 133 2.00 1.45 -0.60
N ARG A 134 1.32 1.26 -1.74
CA ARG A 134 1.07 2.31 -2.72
C ARG A 134 0.06 3.34 -2.22
N VAL A 135 -0.86 2.96 -1.32
CA VAL A 135 -1.78 3.89 -0.67
C VAL A 135 -1.00 4.75 0.32
N VAL A 136 -0.16 4.16 1.15
CA VAL A 136 0.71 4.90 2.09
C VAL A 136 1.56 5.91 1.34
N GLN A 137 2.34 5.46 0.34
CA GLN A 137 3.16 6.36 -0.48
C GLN A 137 2.30 7.41 -1.21
N GLY A 138 1.10 6.99 -1.65
CA GLY A 138 0.20 7.84 -2.37
C GLY A 138 -0.41 8.95 -1.51
N LEU A 139 -0.71 8.67 -0.23
CA LEU A 139 -1.19 9.63 0.75
C LEU A 139 -0.08 10.58 1.20
N VAL A 140 1.15 10.09 1.36
CA VAL A 140 2.32 10.95 1.57
C VAL A 140 2.48 11.91 0.40
N THR A 141 2.35 11.44 -0.84
CA THR A 141 2.43 12.29 -2.05
C THR A 141 1.28 13.28 -2.13
N TRP A 142 0.06 12.83 -1.81
CA TRP A 142 -1.14 13.66 -1.76
C TRP A 142 -0.98 14.80 -0.75
N ALA A 143 -0.43 14.52 0.43
CA ALA A 143 -0.15 15.55 1.43
C ALA A 143 1.02 16.45 1.00
N PHE A 144 2.15 15.84 0.62
CA PHE A 144 3.32 16.53 0.13
C PHE A 144 3.92 15.83 -1.10
N PRO A 145 4.01 16.52 -2.25
CA PRO A 145 3.89 17.99 -2.40
C PRO A 145 2.48 18.51 -2.72
N ASP A 146 1.50 17.67 -3.03
CA ASP A 146 0.30 18.12 -3.76
C ASP A 146 -0.60 19.05 -2.94
N ALA A 147 -1.02 18.65 -1.73
CA ALA A 147 -1.88 19.45 -0.87
C ALA A 147 -1.17 20.71 -0.37
N MET A 148 0.13 20.58 -0.07
CA MET A 148 1.00 21.70 0.28
C MET A 148 1.01 22.77 -0.83
N HIS A 149 1.13 22.36 -2.10
CA HIS A 149 1.06 23.30 -3.23
C HIS A 149 -0.32 23.93 -3.38
N VAL A 150 -1.40 23.15 -3.26
CA VAL A 150 -2.77 23.69 -3.32
C VAL A 150 -3.01 24.76 -2.25
N GLN A 151 -2.59 24.52 -1.00
CA GLN A 151 -2.74 25.51 0.07
C GLN A 151 -1.89 26.77 -0.15
N ALA A 152 -0.65 26.61 -0.62
CA ALA A 152 0.19 27.75 -0.97
C ALA A 152 -0.42 28.58 -2.11
N ASP A 153 -1.00 27.92 -3.12
CA ASP A 153 -1.66 28.57 -4.25
C ASP A 153 -2.99 29.22 -3.87
N VAL A 154 -3.73 28.67 -2.89
CA VAL A 154 -4.89 29.32 -2.27
C VAL A 154 -4.46 30.62 -1.60
N ALA A 155 -3.42 30.59 -0.76
CA ALA A 155 -2.90 31.79 -0.10
C ALA A 155 -2.48 32.87 -1.12
N ALA A 156 -1.75 32.45 -2.17
CA ALA A 156 -1.36 33.33 -3.27
C ALA A 156 -2.57 33.93 -4.01
N THR A 157 -3.61 33.13 -4.25
CA THR A 157 -4.84 33.58 -4.92
C THR A 157 -5.63 34.57 -4.08
N LEU A 158 -5.75 34.32 -2.78
CA LEU A 158 -6.43 35.20 -1.82
C LEU A 158 -5.73 36.56 -1.70
N GLY A 159 -4.39 36.57 -1.70
CA GLY A 159 -3.58 37.79 -1.62
C GLY A 159 -3.38 38.54 -2.94
N ALA A 160 -3.75 37.95 -4.07
CA ALA A 160 -3.54 38.55 -5.39
C ALA A 160 -4.75 39.33 -5.92
N HIS A 161 -4.47 40.32 -6.77
CA HIS A 161 -5.48 41.14 -7.44
C HIS A 161 -5.19 41.27 -8.94
N GLY A 162 -6.22 41.62 -9.72
CA GLY A 162 -6.10 41.88 -11.15
C GLY A 162 -5.45 40.71 -11.93
N PRO A 163 -4.52 40.99 -12.87
CA PRO A 163 -3.85 39.94 -13.65
C PRO A 163 -3.10 38.89 -12.81
N ALA A 164 -2.53 39.29 -11.66
CA ALA A 164 -1.82 38.37 -10.79
C ALA A 164 -2.76 37.31 -10.20
N ARG A 165 -4.00 37.69 -9.89
CA ARG A 165 -5.03 36.74 -9.40
C ARG A 165 -5.42 35.73 -10.47
N VAL A 166 -5.51 36.15 -11.73
CA VAL A 166 -5.81 35.26 -12.86
C VAL A 166 -4.70 34.21 -13.02
N ALA A 167 -3.44 34.62 -12.94
CA ALA A 167 -2.31 33.70 -13.00
C ALA A 167 -2.27 32.73 -11.82
N ALA A 168 -2.52 33.22 -10.59
CA ALA A 168 -2.57 32.39 -9.38
C ALA A 168 -3.70 31.34 -9.47
N LEU A 169 -4.90 31.73 -9.93
CA LEU A 169 -6.01 30.80 -10.16
C LEU A 169 -5.67 29.73 -11.20
N ALA A 170 -5.02 30.10 -12.29
CA ALA A 170 -4.62 29.14 -13.32
C ALA A 170 -3.62 28.10 -12.78
N LYS A 171 -2.67 28.55 -11.94
CA LYS A 171 -1.72 27.66 -11.25
C LYS A 171 -2.45 26.75 -10.25
N LEU A 172 -3.32 27.31 -9.42
CA LEU A 172 -4.14 26.55 -8.46
C LEU A 172 -4.96 25.45 -9.15
N GLN A 173 -5.53 25.72 -10.32
CA GLN A 173 -6.28 24.71 -11.09
C GLN A 173 -5.40 23.56 -11.61
N VAL A 174 -4.12 23.81 -11.88
CA VAL A 174 -3.18 22.75 -12.24
C VAL A 174 -2.90 21.88 -11.02
N ASP A 175 -2.63 22.50 -9.88
CA ASP A 175 -2.26 21.78 -8.66
C ASP A 175 -3.46 21.02 -8.05
N LEU A 176 -4.68 21.58 -8.13
CA LEU A 176 -5.91 20.87 -7.79
C LEU A 176 -6.12 19.61 -8.63
N ARG A 177 -5.88 19.68 -9.95
CA ARG A 177 -5.98 18.49 -10.82
C ARG A 177 -4.97 17.42 -10.46
N ARG A 178 -3.77 17.81 -10.01
CA ARG A 178 -2.77 16.86 -9.53
C ARG A 178 -3.23 16.20 -8.23
N LEU A 179 -3.69 17.01 -7.26
CA LEU A 179 -4.24 16.55 -5.99
C LEU A 179 -5.41 15.57 -6.21
N ASP A 180 -6.33 15.90 -7.12
CA ASP A 180 -7.47 15.07 -7.51
C ASP A 180 -7.05 13.75 -8.15
N GLY A 181 -6.08 13.80 -9.07
CA GLY A 181 -5.54 12.60 -9.70
C GLY A 181 -4.93 11.66 -8.67
N GLN A 182 -4.21 12.22 -7.69
CA GLN A 182 -3.58 11.46 -6.63
C GLN A 182 -4.61 10.85 -5.67
N ARG A 183 -5.63 11.62 -5.28
CA ARG A 183 -6.79 11.12 -4.51
C ARG A 183 -7.46 9.95 -5.24
N ALA A 184 -7.83 10.14 -6.50
CA ALA A 184 -8.51 9.12 -7.29
C ALA A 184 -7.67 7.83 -7.42
N TYR A 185 -6.34 7.98 -7.52
CA TYR A 185 -5.41 6.86 -7.53
C TYR A 185 -5.45 6.05 -6.21
N VAL A 186 -5.32 6.71 -5.05
CA VAL A 186 -5.34 6.01 -3.76
C VAL A 186 -6.73 5.43 -3.43
N ASP A 187 -7.80 6.17 -3.73
CA ASP A 187 -9.18 5.74 -3.52
C ASP A 187 -9.49 4.45 -4.27
N LYS A 188 -9.03 4.34 -5.52
CA LYS A 188 -9.23 3.13 -6.33
C LYS A 188 -8.61 1.90 -5.68
N ILE A 189 -7.39 2.03 -5.13
CA ILE A 189 -6.70 0.92 -4.46
C ILE A 189 -7.43 0.56 -3.16
N MET A 190 -7.76 1.56 -2.34
CA MET A 190 -8.48 1.35 -1.09
C MET A 190 -9.86 0.71 -1.32
N GLN A 191 -10.65 1.15 -2.31
CA GLN A 191 -11.95 0.56 -2.63
C GLN A 191 -11.83 -0.90 -3.05
N THR A 192 -10.81 -1.23 -3.85
CA THR A 192 -10.52 -2.62 -4.25
C THR A 192 -10.22 -3.49 -3.02
N ALA A 193 -9.39 -2.98 -2.10
CA ALA A 193 -9.03 -3.67 -0.87
C ALA A 193 -10.22 -3.82 0.10
N VAL A 194 -11.05 -2.80 0.25
CA VAL A 194 -12.29 -2.86 1.03
C VAL A 194 -13.21 -3.94 0.49
N GLY A 195 -13.43 -3.98 -0.83
CA GLY A 195 -14.25 -5.01 -1.47
C GLY A 195 -13.69 -6.42 -1.28
N GLY A 196 -12.37 -6.59 -1.41
CA GLY A 196 -11.70 -7.90 -1.25
C GLY A 196 -11.66 -8.42 0.19
N THR A 197 -11.69 -7.52 1.18
CA THR A 197 -11.65 -7.87 2.61
C THR A 197 -13.01 -7.87 3.28
N SER A 198 -14.04 -7.29 2.66
CA SER A 198 -15.35 -7.02 3.28
C SER A 198 -15.27 -6.09 4.49
N ALA A 199 -14.26 -5.21 4.52
CA ALA A 199 -14.14 -4.15 5.52
C ALA A 199 -15.33 -3.18 5.46
N THR A 200 -15.62 -2.53 6.58
CA THR A 200 -16.76 -1.61 6.73
C THR A 200 -16.35 -0.18 7.07
N ALA A 201 -15.08 0.03 7.41
CA ALA A 201 -14.53 1.36 7.61
C ALA A 201 -14.61 2.18 6.31
N LYS A 202 -14.74 3.50 6.49
CA LYS A 202 -14.79 4.45 5.38
C LYS A 202 -13.37 4.80 4.94
N LEU A 203 -13.24 5.15 3.67
CA LEU A 203 -12.02 5.75 3.16
C LEU A 203 -11.78 7.13 3.81
N PRO A 204 -10.51 7.56 3.94
CA PRO A 204 -10.17 8.92 4.30
C PRO A 204 -10.87 9.94 3.38
N VAL A 205 -11.35 11.04 3.96
CA VAL A 205 -11.95 12.13 3.17
C VAL A 205 -10.84 13.07 2.73
N LEU A 206 -10.45 12.98 1.47
CA LEU A 206 -9.39 13.80 0.87
C LEU A 206 -10.02 14.91 0.00
N PRO A 207 -9.82 16.20 0.34
CA PRO A 207 -10.25 17.29 -0.52
C PRO A 207 -9.49 17.35 -1.85
N GLY A 208 -10.12 18.03 -2.81
CA GLY A 208 -9.77 18.01 -4.23
C GLY A 208 -11.05 18.11 -5.02
#